data_AF-A0A7S4NJV6-F1
#
_entry.id   AF-A0A7S4NJV6-F1
#
_cell.length_a   1.000
_cell.length_b   1.000
_cell.length_c   1.000
_cell.angle_alpha   90.00
_cell.angle_beta   90.00
_cell.angle_gamma   90.00
#
_symmetry.space_group_name_H-M   'P 1'
#
loop_
_entity.id
_entity.type
_entity.pdbx_description
1 polymer ?
#
loop_
_entity_poly.entity_id
_entity_poly.type
_entity_poly.pdbx_seq_one_letter_code
_entity_poly.pdbx_strand_id
1 'polypeptide(L)'
;ASSPPDPRSVATAEAQDAPPPPPSSPPPVPPAPAPDAASSSRRPVSALQRSFLNRLSGSRFRELNEQLYTSESSDALTKFTKNPELFDAYHEGFRAQVDKWPINPVDVIL
;
A
#
# COMPACT_ATOMS: atom_id res chain seq x y z
N ALA A 1 61.50 7.48 28.30
CA ALA A 1 60.18 6.90 28.59
C ALA A 1 59.79 6.01 27.41
N SER A 2 59.66 4.70 27.65
CA SER A 2 59.13 3.73 26.70
C SER A 2 57.61 3.78 26.68
N SER A 3 57.00 3.78 25.50
CA SER A 3 55.71 3.12 25.20
C SER A 3 55.43 3.13 23.68
N PRO A 4 54.62 2.17 23.18
CA PRO A 4 54.98 1.27 22.08
C PRO A 4 54.23 1.57 20.75
N PRO A 5 54.52 0.83 19.65
CA PRO A 5 53.98 1.13 18.32
C PRO A 5 52.55 0.59 18.12
N ASP A 6 51.76 1.29 17.30
CA ASP A 6 50.45 0.82 16.83
C ASP A 6 50.59 -0.30 15.80
N PRO A 7 50.00 -1.48 16.04
CA PRO A 7 49.98 -2.57 15.08
C PRO A 7 48.64 -2.63 14.34
N ARG A 8 48.72 -3.08 13.08
CA ARG A 8 47.65 -3.64 12.22
C ARG A 8 47.10 -2.71 11.15
N SER A 9 47.88 -2.60 10.08
CA SER A 9 47.34 -2.77 8.73
C SER A 9 46.54 -4.08 8.67
N VAL A 10 45.25 -3.97 8.44
CA VAL A 10 44.41 -5.07 7.96
C VAL A 10 43.78 -4.60 6.66
N ALA A 11 44.36 -5.10 5.57
CA ALA A 11 43.69 -5.15 4.29
C ALA A 11 42.37 -5.92 4.47
N THR A 12 41.25 -5.28 4.16
CA THR A 12 40.00 -5.98 3.92
C THR A 12 39.60 -5.66 2.49
N ALA A 13 39.66 -6.69 1.65
CA ALA A 13 39.14 -6.69 0.30
C ALA A 13 37.62 -6.59 0.39
N GLU A 14 37.06 -5.47 -0.08
CA GLU A 14 35.61 -5.36 -0.25
C GLU A 14 35.25 -5.96 -1.62
N ALA A 15 34.75 -7.19 -1.55
CA ALA A 15 34.18 -7.91 -2.67
C ALA A 15 32.95 -7.13 -3.20
N GLN A 16 32.92 -6.97 -4.51
CA GLN A 16 31.79 -6.40 -5.26
C GLN A 16 30.60 -7.35 -5.13
N ASP A 17 29.64 -7.00 -4.28
CA ASP A 17 28.36 -7.69 -4.15
C ASP A 17 27.44 -7.21 -5.28
N ALA A 18 27.31 -8.03 -6.31
CA ALA A 18 26.42 -7.79 -7.43
C ALA A 18 24.94 -7.87 -6.98
N PRO A 19 24.04 -7.05 -7.54
CA PRO A 19 22.63 -7.07 -7.13
C PRO A 19 21.99 -8.44 -7.41
N PRO A 20 21.08 -8.92 -6.54
CA PRO A 20 20.41 -10.20 -6.73
C PRO A 20 19.54 -10.17 -8.01
N PRO A 21 19.42 -11.29 -8.73
CA PRO A 21 18.56 -11.38 -9.90
C PRO A 21 17.08 -11.20 -9.53
N PRO A 22 16.25 -10.63 -10.42
CA PRO A 22 14.82 -10.44 -10.17
C PRO A 22 14.08 -11.79 -10.03
N PRO A 23 13.00 -11.86 -9.23
CA PRO A 23 12.23 -13.10 -9.07
C PRO A 23 11.54 -13.51 -10.38
N SER A 24 11.72 -14.79 -10.73
CA SER A 24 11.10 -15.45 -11.89
C SER A 24 9.59 -15.31 -11.92
N SER A 25 9.05 -14.92 -13.08
CA SER A 25 7.61 -14.81 -13.34
C SER A 25 6.88 -16.15 -13.13
N PRO A 26 5.66 -16.16 -12.55
CA PRO A 26 4.84 -17.37 -12.52
C PRO A 26 4.33 -17.75 -13.94
N PRO A 27 4.07 -19.05 -14.22
CA PRO A 27 3.61 -19.53 -15.51
C PRO A 27 2.19 -19.00 -15.87
N PRO A 28 1.83 -18.97 -17.17
CA PRO A 28 0.54 -18.46 -17.63
C PRO A 28 -0.61 -19.39 -17.20
N VAL A 29 -1.56 -18.85 -16.45
CA VAL A 29 -2.82 -19.53 -16.11
C VAL A 29 -3.73 -19.52 -17.34
N PRO A 30 -4.39 -20.63 -17.73
CA PRO A 30 -5.32 -20.65 -18.86
C PRO A 30 -6.54 -19.73 -18.62
N PRO A 31 -7.15 -19.15 -19.67
CA PRO A 31 -8.27 -18.24 -19.54
C PRO A 31 -9.52 -18.99 -19.03
N ALA A 32 -10.10 -18.51 -17.93
CA ALA A 32 -11.38 -18.97 -17.43
C ALA A 32 -12.50 -18.66 -18.44
N PRO A 33 -13.53 -19.52 -18.59
CA PRO A 33 -14.66 -19.24 -19.46
C PRO A 33 -15.45 -18.03 -18.93
N ALA A 34 -15.68 -17.05 -19.80
CA ALA A 34 -16.54 -15.91 -19.52
C ALA A 34 -17.99 -16.39 -19.33
N PRO A 35 -18.69 -16.03 -18.24
CA PRO A 35 -20.13 -16.16 -18.21
C PRO A 35 -20.79 -14.97 -18.90
N ASP A 36 -21.65 -15.32 -19.84
CA ASP A 36 -22.49 -14.48 -20.68
C ASP A 36 -23.17 -13.31 -19.95
N ALA A 37 -23.35 -12.25 -20.73
CA ALA A 37 -24.25 -11.15 -20.45
C ALA A 37 -25.69 -11.66 -20.24
N ALA A 38 -26.13 -11.74 -18.98
CA ALA A 38 -27.53 -11.93 -18.62
C ALA A 38 -27.89 -10.98 -17.49
N SER A 39 -28.87 -10.10 -17.76
CA SER A 39 -29.52 -9.19 -16.81
C SER A 39 -29.74 -9.85 -15.46
N SER A 40 -28.84 -9.57 -14.52
CA SER A 40 -28.91 -10.12 -13.18
C SER A 40 -29.66 -9.12 -12.30
N SER A 41 -30.89 -9.45 -11.94
CA SER A 41 -31.55 -8.86 -10.77
C SER A 41 -30.57 -8.93 -9.59
N ARG A 42 -30.03 -7.77 -9.19
CA ARG A 42 -28.96 -7.68 -8.18
C ARG A 42 -29.51 -8.18 -6.85
N ARG A 43 -29.26 -9.44 -6.52
CA ARG A 43 -29.63 -10.00 -5.22
C ARG A 43 -29.00 -9.13 -4.12
N PRO A 44 -29.78 -8.72 -3.10
CA PRO A 44 -29.25 -7.86 -2.05
C PRO A 44 -28.10 -8.57 -1.33
N VAL A 45 -26.99 -7.86 -1.18
CA VAL A 45 -25.77 -8.35 -0.51
C VAL A 45 -26.11 -8.75 0.91
N SER A 46 -25.73 -9.96 1.33
CA SER A 46 -26.03 -10.47 2.68
C SER A 46 -25.27 -9.67 3.76
N ALA A 47 -25.74 -9.69 5.00
CA ALA A 47 -25.07 -9.01 6.10
C ALA A 47 -23.61 -9.48 6.28
N LEU A 48 -23.37 -10.78 6.12
CA LEU A 48 -22.03 -11.37 6.17
C LEU A 48 -21.13 -10.85 5.04
N GLN A 49 -21.65 -10.79 3.81
CA GLN A 49 -20.92 -10.23 2.68
C GLN A 49 -20.58 -8.76 2.89
N ARG A 50 -21.50 -7.95 3.44
CA ARG A 50 -21.21 -6.56 3.81
C ARG A 50 -20.11 -6.44 4.85
N SER A 51 -20.12 -7.31 5.87
CA SER A 51 -19.04 -7.35 6.88
C SER A 51 -17.67 -7.62 6.23
N PHE A 52 -17.59 -8.58 5.30
CA PHE A 52 -16.35 -8.84 4.57
C PHE A 52 -15.93 -7.66 3.68
N LEU A 53 -16.87 -7.04 2.98
CA LEU A 53 -16.60 -5.85 2.16
C LEU A 53 -16.08 -4.69 3.02
N ASN A 54 -16.67 -4.45 4.19
CA ASN A 54 -16.22 -3.41 5.13
C ASN A 54 -14.81 -3.68 5.66
N ARG A 55 -14.47 -4.94 5.92
CA ARG A 55 -13.10 -5.31 6.33
C ARG A 55 -12.11 -5.10 5.19
N LEU A 56 -12.50 -5.42 3.97
CA LEU A 56 -11.67 -5.22 2.79
C LEU A 56 -11.43 -3.73 2.51
N SER A 57 -12.46 -2.89 2.58
CA SER A 57 -12.31 -1.45 2.40
C SER A 57 -11.41 -0.83 3.48
N GLY A 58 -11.56 -1.25 4.74
CA GLY A 58 -10.67 -0.84 5.82
C GLY A 58 -9.20 -1.24 5.61
N SER A 59 -8.95 -2.45 5.08
CA SER A 59 -7.59 -2.89 4.73
C SER A 59 -7.00 -2.05 3.61
N ARG A 60 -7.78 -1.78 2.56
CA ARG A 60 -7.35 -0.94 1.43
C ARG A 60 -7.01 0.47 1.86
N PHE A 61 -7.83 1.06 2.75
CA PHE A 61 -7.53 2.38 3.30
C PHE A 61 -6.20 2.40 4.06
N ARG A 62 -5.93 1.38 4.90
CA ARG A 62 -4.66 1.30 5.66
C ARG A 62 -3.44 1.21 4.75
N GLU A 63 -3.51 0.40 3.69
CA GLU A 63 -2.44 0.26 2.70
C GLU A 63 -2.20 1.57 1.95
N LEU A 64 -3.26 2.23 1.46
CA LEU A 64 -3.13 3.53 0.79
C LEU A 64 -2.54 4.60 1.71
N ASN A 65 -2.98 4.62 2.97
CA ASN A 65 -2.47 5.54 3.95
C ASN A 65 -0.98 5.30 4.26
N GLU A 66 -0.56 4.05 4.42
CA GLU A 66 0.84 3.70 4.61
C GLU A 66 1.70 4.17 3.42
N GLN A 67 1.24 3.94 2.19
CA GLN A 67 1.96 4.40 1.00
C GLN A 67 2.11 5.91 0.96
N LEU A 68 1.06 6.65 1.34
CA LEU A 68 1.10 8.11 1.44
C LEU A 68 2.13 8.61 2.47
N TYR A 69 2.40 7.84 3.53
CA TYR A 69 3.41 8.19 4.54
C TYR A 69 4.82 7.70 4.21
N THR A 70 4.96 6.73 3.29
CA THR A 70 6.24 6.06 3.01
C THR A 70 6.78 6.31 1.60
N SER A 71 6.02 7.00 0.74
CA SER A 71 6.41 7.31 -0.63
C SER A 71 6.62 8.81 -0.81
N GLU A 72 7.40 9.18 -1.82
CA GLU A 72 7.57 10.57 -2.21
C GLU A 72 6.25 11.19 -2.71
N SER A 73 6.06 12.47 -2.45
CA SER A 73 4.82 13.17 -2.80
C SER A 73 4.56 13.22 -4.31
N SER A 74 5.62 13.26 -5.14
CA SER A 74 5.51 13.20 -6.60
C SER A 74 4.95 11.87 -7.09
N ASP A 75 5.32 10.78 -6.41
CA ASP A 75 4.91 9.43 -6.77
C ASP A 75 3.46 9.19 -6.36
N ALA A 76 3.09 9.65 -5.17
CA ALA A 76 1.69 9.68 -4.73
C ALA A 76 0.82 10.49 -5.71
N LEU A 77 1.23 11.70 -6.07
CA LEU A 77 0.51 12.54 -7.02
C LEU A 77 0.34 11.84 -8.37
N THR A 78 1.40 11.25 -8.89
CA THR A 78 1.37 10.49 -10.15
C THR A 78 0.40 9.30 -10.04
N LYS A 79 0.41 8.59 -8.92
CA LYS A 79 -0.45 7.43 -8.68
C LYS A 79 -1.92 7.79 -8.64
N PHE A 80 -2.30 8.83 -7.90
CA PHE A 80 -3.69 9.29 -7.83
C PHE A 80 -4.16 9.94 -9.13
N THR A 81 -3.27 10.60 -9.86
CA THR A 81 -3.62 11.18 -11.18
C THR A 81 -3.88 10.08 -12.22
N LYS A 82 -3.11 8.98 -12.18
CA LYS A 82 -3.30 7.83 -13.07
C LYS A 82 -4.56 7.03 -12.74
N ASN A 83 -4.86 6.87 -11.45
CA ASN A 83 -5.96 6.05 -10.95
C ASN A 83 -6.83 6.90 -9.99
N PRO A 84 -7.74 7.74 -10.51
CA PRO A 84 -8.53 8.66 -9.71
C PRO A 84 -9.44 7.95 -8.70
N GLU A 85 -9.85 6.71 -8.95
CA GLU A 85 -10.65 5.92 -8.01
C GLU A 85 -9.91 5.61 -6.69
N LEU A 86 -8.56 5.66 -6.70
CA LEU A 86 -7.78 5.52 -5.46
C LEU A 86 -7.98 6.72 -4.54
N PHE A 87 -8.19 7.91 -5.10
CA PHE A 87 -8.43 9.12 -4.33
C PHE A 87 -9.76 9.01 -3.60
N ASP A 88 -10.80 8.55 -4.30
CA ASP A 88 -12.12 8.32 -3.70
C ASP A 88 -12.07 7.24 -2.63
N ALA A 89 -11.41 6.11 -2.90
CA ALA A 89 -11.26 5.02 -1.94
C ALA A 89 -10.49 5.46 -0.68
N TYR A 90 -9.44 6.29 -0.83
CA TYR A 90 -8.72 6.86 0.28
C TYR A 90 -9.64 7.76 1.13
N HIS A 91 -10.38 8.66 0.50
CA HIS A 91 -11.25 9.60 1.21
C HIS A 91 -12.49 8.94 1.82
N GLU A 92 -13.02 7.86 1.25
CA GLU A 92 -14.06 7.05 1.88
C GLU A 92 -13.57 6.47 3.21
N GLY A 93 -12.37 5.88 3.21
CA GLY A 93 -11.74 5.36 4.43
C GLY A 93 -11.42 6.45 5.45
N PHE A 94 -10.92 7.60 4.99
CA PHE A 94 -10.62 8.75 5.85
C PHE A 94 -11.89 9.28 6.53
N ARG A 95 -12.99 9.49 5.78
CA ARG A 95 -14.28 9.93 6.33
C ARG A 95 -14.81 8.97 7.38
N ALA A 96 -14.79 7.66 7.10
CA ALA A 96 -15.21 6.64 8.06
C ALA A 96 -14.37 6.63 9.36
N GLN A 97 -13.14 7.16 9.32
CA GLN A 97 -12.30 7.32 10.50
C GLN A 97 -12.58 8.65 11.23
N VAL A 98 -12.75 9.75 10.50
CA VAL A 98 -13.08 11.07 11.05
C VAL A 98 -14.43 11.07 11.76
N ASP A 99 -15.42 10.33 11.26
CA ASP A 99 -16.74 10.19 11.89
C ASP A 99 -16.69 9.65 13.33
N LYS A 100 -15.58 9.01 13.71
CA LYS A 100 -15.37 8.46 15.06
C LYS A 100 -14.64 9.43 15.99
N TRP A 101 -14.15 10.54 15.48
CA TRP A 101 -13.42 11.51 16.28
C TRP A 101 -14.42 12.36 17.09
N PRO A 102 -14.12 12.65 18.36
CA PRO A 102 -15.04 13.44 19.19
C PRO A 102 -15.20 14.88 18.67
N ILE A 103 -14.16 15.41 18.02
CA ILE A 103 -14.11 16.75 17.44
C ILE A 103 -13.30 16.65 16.14
N ASN A 104 -13.82 17.22 15.05
CA ASN A 104 -13.08 17.34 13.81
C ASN A 104 -12.15 18.57 13.89
N PRO A 105 -10.83 18.42 13.69
CA PRO A 105 -9.88 19.53 13.80
C PRO A 105 -10.18 20.68 12.82
N VAL A 106 -10.81 20.40 11.67
CA VAL A 106 -11.21 21.45 10.70
C VAL A 106 -12.23 22.42 11.31
N ASP A 107 -13.11 21.93 12.19
CA ASP A 107 -14.14 22.75 12.84
C ASP A 107 -13.58 23.65 13.96
N VAL A 108 -12.34 23.40 14.40
CA VAL A 108 -11.68 24.14 15.49
C VAL A 108 -10.73 25.22 14.95
N ILE A 109 -10.16 24.99 13.77
CA ILE A 109 -9.09 25.83 13.22
C ILE A 109 -9.65 26.95 12.31
N LEU A 110 -10.82 26.76 11.69
CA LEU A 110 -11.49 27.74 10.83
C LEU A 110 -12.46 28.63 11.62
#